data_AF-W5VYI0-F1
#
_entry.id   AF-W5VYI0-F1
#
_cell.length_a   1.000
_cell.length_b   1.000
_cell.length_c   1.000
_cell.angle_alpha   90.00
_cell.angle_beta   90.00
_cell.angle_gamma   90.00
#
_symmetry.space_group_name_H-M   'P 1'
#
loop_
_entity.id
_entity.type
_entity.pdbx_description
1 polymer ?
#
loop_
_entity_poly.entity_id
_entity_poly.type
_entity_poly.pdbx_seq_one_letter_code
_entity_poly.pdbx_strand_id
1 'polypeptide(L)'
;MRALRVVGLDDDGTSVICEDPVRGERYTIPCDERLRAAARGDAARLGQIAAETETQMRPREIQARIRAGESVEQVATAAGLPVHRVERFAYPVLLERSRTAELAQRAHPIREDGPDVQTLGEIIAHSFGLRGQDYSCGEWDSWRGEDGKWIIQLHWQAGRSDNRAHWAFHPGAHGGTVTAIDDHAIDLLDPSPSRPLRTVRPVTELARQALELEHTDLGQHPADHAVPAAEPQVAEPSPEPPAAKQEQPPAPEITDPEPEQPPAPAAQAPQPEQHSRKAEAPPRRGKKNHPIVPSWEDVLLGVRSQR
;
A
#
# COMPACT_ATOMS: atom_id res chain seq x y z
N MET A 1 -17.06 -22.62 -39.60
CA MET A 1 -17.20 -23.47 -38.40
C MET A 1 -17.47 -24.89 -38.84
N ARG A 2 -16.84 -25.88 -38.21
CA ARG A 2 -17.16 -27.30 -38.44
C ARG A 2 -18.17 -27.76 -37.40
N ALA A 3 -19.14 -28.57 -37.80
CA ALA A 3 -20.13 -29.13 -36.89
C ALA A 3 -19.59 -30.43 -36.27
N LEU A 4 -19.61 -30.51 -34.95
CA LEU A 4 -19.28 -31.72 -34.21
C LEU A 4 -20.56 -32.41 -33.74
N ARG A 5 -20.55 -33.74 -33.68
CA ARG A 5 -21.64 -34.55 -33.14
C ARG A 5 -21.29 -34.98 -31.72
N VAL A 6 -22.22 -34.81 -30.78
CA VAL A 6 -22.07 -35.36 -29.42
C VAL A 6 -22.23 -36.89 -29.47
N VAL A 7 -21.23 -37.60 -28.98
CA VAL A 7 -21.20 -39.07 -28.91
C VAL A 7 -21.71 -39.54 -27.56
N GLY A 8 -21.25 -38.92 -26.47
CA GLY A 8 -21.62 -39.33 -25.11
C GLY A 8 -20.80 -38.62 -24.03
N LEU A 9 -20.86 -39.16 -22.82
CA LEU A 9 -19.99 -38.77 -21.70
C LEU A 9 -18.71 -39.63 -21.72
N ASP A 10 -17.63 -39.05 -21.20
CA ASP A 10 -16.38 -39.77 -20.91
C ASP A 10 -16.55 -40.71 -19.71
N ASP A 11 -15.62 -41.65 -19.52
CA ASP A 11 -15.69 -42.69 -18.49
C ASP A 11 -15.81 -42.12 -17.06
N ASP A 12 -15.20 -40.95 -16.82
CA ASP A 12 -15.26 -40.23 -15.55
C ASP A 12 -16.55 -39.42 -15.36
N GLY A 13 -17.41 -39.31 -16.39
CA GLY A 13 -18.64 -38.51 -16.37
C GLY A 13 -18.42 -36.99 -16.30
N THR A 14 -17.16 -36.54 -16.23
CA THR A 14 -16.78 -35.12 -16.08
C THR A 14 -16.62 -34.39 -17.41
N SER A 15 -16.67 -35.09 -18.54
CA SER A 15 -16.48 -34.51 -19.86
C SER A 15 -17.44 -35.10 -20.90
N VAL A 16 -17.80 -34.32 -21.92
CA VAL A 16 -18.57 -34.74 -23.10
C VAL A 16 -17.61 -35.03 -24.24
N ILE A 17 -17.82 -36.16 -24.91
CA ILE A 17 -17.08 -36.56 -26.11
C ILE A 17 -17.87 -36.12 -27.35
N CYS A 18 -17.21 -35.35 -28.20
CA CYS A 18 -17.69 -34.88 -29.48
C CYS A 18 -16.86 -35.49 -30.62
N GLU A 19 -17.45 -35.78 -31.77
CA GLU A 19 -16.78 -36.37 -32.93
C GLU A 19 -16.99 -35.52 -34.19
N ASP A 20 -15.94 -35.34 -35.00
CA ASP A 20 -16.04 -34.78 -36.35
C ASP A 20 -16.60 -35.87 -37.29
N PRO A 21 -17.83 -35.73 -37.82
CA PRO A 21 -18.48 -36.78 -38.62
C PRO A 21 -17.78 -37.04 -39.95
N VAL A 22 -16.89 -36.14 -40.41
CA VAL A 22 -16.16 -36.28 -41.67
C VAL A 22 -14.83 -37.03 -41.48
N ARG A 23 -14.21 -36.89 -40.31
CA ARG A 23 -12.86 -37.42 -40.04
C ARG A 23 -12.80 -38.50 -38.97
N GLY A 24 -13.85 -38.66 -38.17
CA GLY A 24 -13.86 -39.55 -37.01
C GLY A 24 -12.95 -39.10 -35.86
N GLU A 25 -12.42 -37.87 -35.91
CA GLU A 25 -11.60 -37.30 -34.84
C GLU A 25 -12.50 -36.99 -33.64
N ARG A 26 -12.08 -37.42 -32.44
CA ARG A 26 -12.79 -37.18 -31.19
C ARG A 26 -12.17 -36.02 -30.41
N TYR A 27 -13.03 -35.21 -29.82
CA TYR A 27 -12.71 -34.02 -29.03
C TYR A 27 -13.43 -34.13 -27.69
N THR A 28 -12.75 -33.79 -26.61
CA THR A 28 -13.32 -33.82 -25.26
C THR A 28 -13.60 -32.40 -24.79
N ILE A 29 -14.80 -32.15 -24.26
CA ILE A 29 -15.21 -30.86 -23.71
C ILE A 29 -15.56 -31.07 -22.23
N PRO A 30 -14.96 -30.33 -21.29
CA PRO A 30 -15.31 -30.43 -19.87
C PRO A 30 -16.81 -30.14 -19.62
N CYS A 31 -17.46 -30.92 -18.74
CA CYS A 31 -18.84 -30.69 -18.28
C CYS A 31 -18.93 -29.56 -17.23
N ASP A 32 -18.29 -28.44 -17.52
CA ASP A 32 -18.29 -27.27 -16.66
C ASP A 32 -19.62 -26.48 -16.74
N GLU A 33 -19.79 -25.49 -15.88
CA GLU A 33 -20.97 -24.64 -15.88
C GLU A 33 -21.11 -23.83 -17.18
N ARG A 34 -20.01 -23.62 -17.92
CA ARG A 34 -19.99 -22.93 -19.20
C ARG A 34 -20.65 -23.77 -20.30
N LEU A 35 -20.31 -25.06 -20.41
CA LEU A 35 -20.98 -25.98 -21.33
C LEU A 35 -22.47 -26.11 -20.96
N ARG A 36 -22.78 -26.16 -19.65
CA ARG A 36 -24.15 -26.26 -19.16
C ARG A 36 -24.98 -25.01 -19.49
N ALA A 37 -24.42 -23.81 -19.32
CA ALA A 37 -25.05 -22.55 -19.73
C ALA A 37 -25.22 -22.45 -21.26
N ALA A 38 -24.20 -22.87 -22.02
CA ALA A 38 -24.25 -22.87 -23.49
C ALA A 38 -25.32 -23.83 -24.02
N ALA A 39 -25.44 -25.03 -23.47
CA ALA A 39 -26.45 -26.00 -23.85
C ALA A 39 -27.88 -25.53 -23.55
N ARG A 40 -28.08 -24.75 -22.47
CA ARG A 40 -29.38 -24.13 -22.13
C ARG A 40 -29.69 -22.85 -22.92
N GLY A 41 -28.71 -22.31 -23.66
CA GLY A 41 -28.86 -21.03 -24.36
C GLY A 41 -28.87 -19.81 -23.44
N ASP A 42 -28.37 -19.92 -22.21
CA ASP A 42 -28.36 -18.82 -21.25
C ASP A 42 -27.17 -17.89 -21.51
N ALA A 43 -27.38 -16.93 -22.42
CA ALA A 43 -26.38 -15.95 -22.80
C ALA A 43 -25.95 -15.04 -21.63
N ALA A 44 -26.85 -14.77 -20.68
CA ALA A 44 -26.54 -13.97 -19.51
C ALA A 44 -25.60 -14.72 -18.55
N ARG A 45 -25.89 -16.02 -18.30
CA ARG A 45 -25.00 -16.87 -17.49
C ARG A 45 -23.67 -17.12 -18.18
N LEU A 46 -23.64 -17.27 -19.50
CA LEU A 46 -22.38 -17.32 -20.29
C LEU A 46 -21.55 -16.05 -20.12
N GLY A 47 -22.19 -14.87 -20.13
CA GLY A 47 -21.53 -13.59 -19.86
C GLY A 47 -21.01 -13.48 -18.42
N GLN A 48 -21.78 -13.96 -17.44
CA GLN A 48 -21.35 -14.00 -16.03
C GLN A 48 -20.18 -14.96 -15.82
N ILE A 49 -20.19 -16.17 -16.39
CA ILE A 49 -19.08 -17.13 -16.27
C ILE A 49 -17.83 -16.61 -16.98
N ALA A 50 -18.00 -15.89 -18.10
CA ALA A 50 -16.91 -15.15 -18.72
C ALA A 50 -16.36 -14.07 -17.77
N ALA A 51 -17.22 -13.33 -17.07
CA ALA A 51 -16.85 -12.35 -16.04
C ALA A 51 -16.20 -12.98 -14.78
N GLU A 52 -16.65 -14.18 -14.37
CA GLU A 52 -16.10 -14.98 -13.26
C GLU A 52 -14.72 -15.55 -13.63
N THR A 53 -14.53 -16.02 -14.87
CA THR A 53 -13.21 -16.41 -15.40
C THR A 53 -12.29 -15.19 -15.53
N GLU A 54 -12.87 -14.04 -15.83
CA GLU A 54 -12.25 -12.72 -15.74
C GLU A 54 -12.10 -12.21 -14.29
N THR A 55 -12.52 -12.94 -13.25
CA THR A 55 -12.20 -12.60 -11.85
C THR A 55 -10.73 -12.92 -11.53
N GLN A 56 -9.96 -13.43 -12.49
CA GLN A 56 -8.50 -13.36 -12.45
C GLN A 56 -8.06 -11.89 -12.44
N MET A 57 -7.40 -11.49 -11.35
CA MET A 57 -6.87 -10.15 -11.11
C MET A 57 -6.22 -9.56 -12.38
N ARG A 58 -6.65 -8.35 -12.76
CA ARG A 58 -6.18 -7.70 -13.99
C ARG A 58 -4.72 -7.30 -13.85
N PRO A 59 -3.92 -7.29 -14.94
CA PRO A 59 -2.51 -6.84 -14.90
C PRO A 59 -2.32 -5.49 -14.20
N ARG A 60 -3.26 -4.55 -14.39
CA ARG A 60 -3.25 -3.24 -13.72
C ARG A 60 -3.43 -3.34 -12.20
N GLU A 61 -4.27 -4.25 -11.73
CA GLU A 61 -4.49 -4.51 -10.30
C GLU A 61 -3.25 -5.18 -9.68
N ILE A 62 -2.64 -6.13 -10.40
CA ILE A 62 -1.36 -6.72 -10.01
C ILE A 62 -0.33 -5.61 -9.78
N GLN A 63 -0.16 -4.74 -10.77
CA GLN A 63 0.80 -3.64 -10.71
C GLN A 63 0.48 -2.63 -9.61
N ALA A 64 -0.80 -2.32 -9.38
CA ALA A 64 -1.21 -1.41 -8.32
C ALA A 64 -0.86 -1.96 -6.92
N ARG A 65 -1.15 -3.24 -6.69
CA ARG A 65 -0.82 -3.94 -5.42
C ARG A 65 0.67 -4.03 -5.17
N ILE A 66 1.44 -4.43 -6.18
CA ILE A 66 2.91 -4.45 -6.09
C ILE A 66 3.46 -3.03 -5.85
N ARG A 67 2.89 -1.99 -6.49
CA ARG A 67 3.30 -0.60 -6.25
C ARG A 67 2.96 -0.15 -4.82
N ALA A 68 1.90 -0.68 -4.23
CA ALA A 68 1.50 -0.42 -2.85
C ALA A 68 2.34 -1.16 -1.80
N GLY A 69 3.31 -1.97 -2.22
CA GLY A 69 4.26 -2.66 -1.33
C GLY A 69 3.96 -4.13 -1.10
N GLU A 70 2.89 -4.68 -1.68
CA GLU A 70 2.61 -6.11 -1.61
C GLU A 70 3.71 -6.90 -2.36
N SER A 71 4.11 -8.05 -1.81
CA SER A 71 5.09 -8.92 -2.45
C SER A 71 4.47 -9.73 -3.58
N VAL A 72 5.30 -10.21 -4.52
CA VAL A 72 4.85 -11.04 -5.65
C VAL A 72 4.13 -12.30 -5.17
N GLU A 73 4.61 -12.91 -4.09
CA GLU A 73 4.06 -14.14 -3.50
C GLU A 73 2.69 -13.89 -2.85
N GLN A 74 2.54 -12.79 -2.12
CA GLN A 74 1.27 -12.38 -1.52
C GLN A 74 0.22 -12.11 -2.61
N VAL A 75 0.61 -11.36 -3.65
CA VAL A 75 -0.25 -11.04 -4.80
C VAL A 75 -0.65 -12.30 -5.57
N ALA A 76 0.28 -13.25 -5.76
CA ALA A 76 0.02 -14.54 -6.39
C ALA A 76 -0.98 -15.38 -5.59
N THR A 77 -0.79 -15.44 -4.27
CA THR A 77 -1.67 -16.14 -3.34
C THR A 77 -3.07 -15.52 -3.34
N ALA A 78 -3.17 -14.20 -3.25
CA ALA A 78 -4.44 -13.48 -3.23
C ALA A 78 -5.23 -13.62 -4.55
N ALA A 79 -4.54 -13.71 -5.69
CA ALA A 79 -5.18 -13.86 -7.00
C ALA A 79 -5.37 -15.32 -7.44
N GLY A 80 -4.86 -16.30 -6.69
CA GLY A 80 -4.86 -17.71 -7.10
C GLY A 80 -4.08 -17.96 -8.40
N LEU A 81 -3.08 -17.13 -8.69
CA LEU A 81 -2.25 -17.23 -9.89
C LEU A 81 -0.88 -17.82 -9.53
N PRO A 82 -0.23 -18.56 -10.44
CA PRO A 82 1.13 -19.00 -10.20
C PRO A 82 2.10 -17.81 -10.20
N VAL A 83 3.12 -17.86 -9.35
CA VAL A 83 4.08 -16.76 -9.10
C VAL A 83 4.69 -16.22 -10.40
N HIS A 84 5.18 -17.10 -11.29
CA HIS A 84 5.79 -16.71 -12.57
C HIS A 84 4.87 -15.87 -13.48
N ARG A 85 3.54 -16.01 -13.36
CA ARG A 85 2.58 -15.20 -14.13
C ARG A 85 2.48 -13.78 -13.57
N VAL A 86 2.57 -13.64 -12.25
CA VAL A 86 2.58 -12.35 -11.54
C VAL A 86 3.90 -11.62 -11.81
N GLU A 87 5.04 -12.32 -11.74
CA GLU A 87 6.38 -11.76 -11.97
C GLU A 87 6.50 -10.98 -13.28
N ARG A 88 5.91 -11.51 -14.37
CA ARG A 88 5.91 -10.85 -15.69
C ARG A 88 5.33 -9.44 -15.65
N PHE A 89 4.32 -9.21 -14.80
CA PHE A 89 3.69 -7.91 -14.63
C PHE A 89 4.31 -7.10 -13.48
N ALA A 90 4.93 -7.76 -12.52
CA ALA A 90 5.56 -7.15 -11.35
C ALA A 90 6.91 -6.51 -11.68
N TYR A 91 7.73 -7.11 -12.55
CA TYR A 91 9.11 -6.66 -12.80
C TYR A 91 9.23 -5.16 -13.15
N PRO A 92 8.39 -4.56 -14.03
CA PRO A 92 8.46 -3.13 -14.31
C PRO A 92 8.19 -2.26 -13.07
N VAL A 93 7.32 -2.71 -12.17
CA VAL A 93 6.97 -1.99 -10.94
C VAL A 93 8.04 -2.19 -9.87
N LEU A 94 8.62 -3.38 -9.77
CA LEU A 94 9.75 -3.63 -8.89
C LEU A 94 10.96 -2.76 -9.27
N LEU A 95 11.20 -2.55 -10.57
CA LEU A 95 12.24 -1.63 -11.05
C LEU A 95 11.92 -0.16 -10.73
N GLU A 96 10.65 0.25 -10.81
CA GLU A 96 10.20 1.58 -10.37
C GLU A 96 10.48 1.78 -8.87
N ARG A 97 10.18 0.77 -8.05
CA ARG A 97 10.42 0.75 -6.60
C ARG A 97 11.91 0.80 -6.28
N SER A 98 12.73 -0.01 -6.94
CA SER A 98 14.18 -0.01 -6.69
C SER A 98 14.81 1.33 -7.09
N ARG A 99 14.46 1.87 -8.27
CA ARG A 99 14.92 3.20 -8.70
C ARG A 99 14.51 4.29 -7.72
N THR A 100 13.28 4.23 -7.20
CA THR A 100 12.81 5.24 -6.25
C THR A 100 13.54 5.15 -4.92
N ALA A 101 13.86 3.94 -4.45
CA ALA A 101 14.72 3.74 -3.29
C ALA A 101 16.14 4.29 -3.52
N GLU A 102 16.72 4.09 -4.71
CA GLU A 102 18.03 4.66 -5.07
C GLU A 102 18.02 6.19 -5.09
N LEU A 103 16.93 6.81 -5.57
CA LEU A 103 16.77 8.27 -5.54
C LEU A 103 16.65 8.77 -4.11
N ALA A 104 15.89 8.09 -3.26
CA ALA A 104 15.72 8.47 -1.88
C ALA A 104 17.00 8.31 -1.04
N GLN A 105 17.87 7.35 -1.35
CA GLN A 105 19.19 7.26 -0.73
C GLN A 105 20.04 8.51 -1.00
N ARG A 106 19.84 9.18 -2.13
CA ARG A 106 20.52 10.43 -2.50
C ARG A 106 19.78 11.69 -2.02
N ALA A 107 18.66 11.53 -1.33
CA ALA A 107 17.88 12.63 -0.80
C ALA A 107 18.42 13.10 0.56
N HIS A 108 18.01 14.31 0.96
CA HIS A 108 18.47 14.97 2.16
C HIS A 108 17.46 14.82 3.32
N PRO A 109 17.84 14.22 4.46
CA PRO A 109 16.96 14.12 5.62
C PRO A 109 16.57 15.49 6.19
N ILE A 110 15.30 15.67 6.54
CA ILE A 110 14.83 16.90 7.20
C ILE A 110 15.13 16.81 8.71
N ARG A 111 15.87 17.79 9.23
CA ARG A 111 16.11 18.01 10.68
C ARG A 111 15.40 19.27 11.17
N GLU A 112 15.52 19.57 12.46
CA GLU A 112 14.94 20.77 13.08
C GLU A 112 15.44 22.07 12.42
N ASP A 113 16.72 22.10 12.03
CA ASP A 113 17.35 23.25 11.36
C ASP A 113 17.15 23.27 9.83
N GLY A 114 16.42 22.29 9.27
CA GLY A 114 16.18 22.13 7.83
C GLY A 114 16.83 20.87 7.22
N PRO A 115 16.90 20.77 5.88
CA PRO A 115 17.50 19.63 5.20
C PRO A 115 19.00 19.50 5.50
N ASP A 116 19.45 18.28 5.81
CA ASP A 116 20.86 17.97 6.03
C ASP A 116 21.67 18.16 4.74
N VAL A 117 22.95 18.52 4.87
CA VAL A 117 23.88 18.62 3.74
C VAL A 117 24.24 17.23 3.23
N GLN A 118 24.35 16.24 4.12
CA GLN A 118 24.64 14.86 3.76
C GLN A 118 23.38 14.16 3.25
N THR A 119 23.57 13.20 2.36
CA THR A 119 22.49 12.37 1.85
C THR A 119 22.13 11.26 2.85
N LEU A 120 20.91 10.73 2.73
CA LEU A 120 20.43 9.63 3.56
C LEU A 120 21.41 8.45 3.55
N GLY A 121 21.88 8.04 2.37
CA GLY A 121 22.80 6.92 2.21
C GLY A 121 24.15 7.15 2.89
N GLU A 122 24.70 8.37 2.83
CA GLU A 122 25.96 8.72 3.50
C GLU A 122 25.82 8.65 5.03
N ILE A 123 24.73 9.21 5.57
CA ILE A 123 24.46 9.20 7.01
C ILE A 123 24.31 7.76 7.51
N ILE A 124 23.51 6.95 6.81
CA ILE A 124 23.29 5.55 7.20
C ILE A 124 24.58 4.74 7.08
N ALA A 125 25.34 4.88 6.00
CA ALA A 125 26.61 4.18 5.84
C ALA A 125 27.60 4.52 6.97
N HIS A 126 27.66 5.79 7.39
CA HIS A 126 28.46 6.22 8.53
C HIS A 126 27.96 5.61 9.85
N SER A 127 26.64 5.64 10.09
CA SER A 127 26.01 5.02 11.27
C SER A 127 26.27 3.52 11.36
N PHE A 128 26.22 2.79 10.23
CA PHE A 128 26.55 1.37 10.16
C PHE A 128 28.03 1.13 10.51
N GLY A 129 28.94 1.93 9.96
CA GLY A 129 30.36 1.86 10.26
C GLY A 129 30.69 2.03 11.74
N LEU A 130 30.07 3.01 12.42
CA LEU A 130 30.23 3.22 13.86
C LEU A 130 29.65 2.07 14.71
N ARG A 131 28.64 1.37 14.19
CA ARG A 131 28.03 0.19 14.84
C ARG A 131 28.74 -1.12 14.52
N GLY A 132 29.80 -1.10 13.70
CA GLY A 132 30.48 -2.30 13.22
C GLY A 132 29.59 -3.19 12.34
N GLN A 133 28.59 -2.61 11.68
CA GLN A 133 27.67 -3.29 10.77
C GLN A 133 28.08 -3.06 9.32
N ASP A 134 27.83 -4.04 8.45
CA ASP A 134 28.09 -3.90 7.02
C ASP A 134 26.87 -3.29 6.32
N TYR A 135 27.04 -2.08 5.79
CA TYR A 135 26.00 -1.37 5.04
C TYR A 135 25.63 -2.08 3.72
N SER A 136 26.56 -2.83 3.13
CA SER A 136 26.34 -3.49 1.83
C SER A 136 25.36 -4.66 1.89
N CYS A 137 25.10 -5.20 3.08
CA CYS A 137 24.10 -6.24 3.31
C CYS A 137 22.67 -5.68 3.51
N GLY A 138 22.49 -4.36 3.48
CA GLY A 138 21.17 -3.74 3.60
C GLY A 138 20.36 -3.85 2.31
N GLU A 139 19.12 -4.30 2.42
CA GLU A 139 18.17 -4.36 1.30
C GLU A 139 17.27 -3.13 1.32
N TRP A 140 17.30 -2.38 0.21
CA TRP A 140 16.47 -1.20 0.03
C TRP A 140 15.26 -1.49 -0.85
N ASP A 141 14.13 -0.97 -0.43
CA ASP A 141 12.88 -1.07 -1.17
C ASP A 141 12.07 0.22 -1.01
N SER A 142 11.11 0.43 -1.90
CA SER A 142 10.15 1.51 -1.75
C SER A 142 8.78 1.11 -2.23
N TRP A 143 7.76 1.79 -1.75
CA TRP A 143 6.40 1.63 -2.25
C TRP A 143 5.63 2.94 -2.14
N ARG A 144 4.53 3.02 -2.87
CA ARG A 144 3.65 4.16 -2.87
C ARG A 144 2.26 3.73 -2.45
N GLY A 145 1.82 4.21 -1.29
CA GLY A 145 0.47 3.97 -0.79
C GLY A 145 -0.61 4.63 -1.66
N GLU A 146 -1.87 4.33 -1.36
CA GLU A 146 -3.02 4.98 -2.02
C GLU A 146 -3.05 6.50 -1.78
N ASP A 147 -2.47 6.96 -0.67
CA ASP A 147 -2.26 8.37 -0.34
C ASP A 147 -1.24 9.06 -1.25
N GLY A 148 -0.56 8.30 -2.10
CA GLY A 148 0.40 8.79 -3.07
C GLY A 148 1.74 9.18 -2.47
N LYS A 149 2.02 8.88 -1.19
CA LYS A 149 3.32 9.14 -0.55
C LYS A 149 4.27 7.97 -0.79
N TRP A 150 5.52 8.28 -1.07
CA TRP A 150 6.56 7.26 -1.19
C TRP A 150 7.10 6.93 0.19
N ILE A 151 7.06 5.64 0.53
CA ILE A 151 7.73 5.10 1.70
C ILE A 151 8.94 4.34 1.22
N ILE A 152 10.06 4.61 1.86
CA ILE A 152 11.34 3.94 1.62
C ILE A 152 11.62 3.07 2.83
N GLN A 153 12.04 1.83 2.59
CA GLN A 153 12.42 0.90 3.63
C GLN A 153 13.87 0.49 3.43
N LEU A 154 14.62 0.49 4.52
CA LEU A 154 15.87 -0.25 4.65
C LEU A 154 15.62 -1.45 5.55
N HIS A 155 15.88 -2.65 5.04
CA HIS A 155 15.90 -3.89 5.80
C HIS A 155 17.34 -4.35 5.99
N TRP A 156 17.71 -4.77 7.19
CA TRP A 156 19.02 -5.33 7.45
C TRP A 156 19.02 -6.28 8.64
N GLN A 157 19.96 -7.21 8.65
CA GLN A 157 20.16 -8.13 9.76
C GLN A 157 21.35 -7.70 10.63
N ALA A 158 21.13 -7.57 11.94
CA ALA A 158 22.19 -7.31 12.91
C ALA A 158 22.25 -8.46 13.93
N GLY A 159 23.24 -9.35 13.75
CA GLY A 159 23.33 -10.58 14.54
C GLY A 159 22.13 -11.50 14.28
N ARG A 160 21.21 -11.60 15.25
CA ARG A 160 19.95 -12.38 15.10
C ARG A 160 18.71 -11.49 14.94
N SER A 161 18.87 -10.18 14.95
CA SER A 161 17.77 -9.23 14.82
C SER A 161 17.56 -8.90 13.34
N ASP A 162 16.31 -9.04 12.89
CA ASP A 162 15.81 -8.48 11.63
C ASP A 162 15.29 -7.07 11.92
N ASN A 163 15.91 -6.06 11.31
CA ASN A 163 15.58 -4.66 11.56
C ASN A 163 15.05 -4.02 10.27
N ARG A 164 14.14 -3.07 10.46
CA ARG A 164 13.54 -2.28 9.38
C ARG A 164 13.45 -0.83 9.81
N ALA A 165 13.75 0.07 8.89
CA ALA A 165 13.64 1.51 9.09
C ALA A 165 12.88 2.11 7.92
N HIS A 166 11.97 3.04 8.21
CA HIS A 166 11.10 3.65 7.22
C HIS A 166 11.24 5.17 7.14
N TRP A 167 11.26 5.70 5.92
CA TRP A 167 11.26 7.14 5.64
C TRP A 167 10.19 7.51 4.62
N ALA A 168 9.57 8.67 4.80
CA ALA A 168 8.72 9.29 3.79
C ALA A 168 9.61 10.06 2.81
N PHE A 169 9.52 9.77 1.52
CA PHE A 169 10.30 10.43 0.48
C PHE A 169 9.46 11.45 -0.30
N HIS A 170 10.01 12.64 -0.44
CA HIS A 170 9.45 13.75 -1.19
C HIS A 170 10.39 14.12 -2.35
N PRO A 171 10.07 13.72 -3.60
CA PRO A 171 10.87 14.07 -4.76
C PRO A 171 10.94 15.58 -4.97
N GLY A 172 12.13 16.10 -5.32
CA GLY A 172 12.35 17.53 -5.53
C GLY A 172 13.52 17.81 -6.49
N ALA A 173 13.70 19.09 -6.87
CA ALA A 173 14.70 19.51 -7.85
C ALA A 173 16.16 19.24 -7.41
N HIS A 174 16.40 19.12 -6.11
CA HIS A 174 17.73 18.90 -5.52
C HIS A 174 17.89 17.49 -4.95
N GLY A 175 17.37 16.46 -5.63
CA GLY A 175 17.41 15.07 -5.15
C GLY A 175 16.27 14.69 -4.20
N GLY A 176 15.55 15.68 -3.66
CA GLY A 176 14.40 15.48 -2.78
C GLY A 176 14.77 15.44 -1.30
N THR A 177 13.76 15.27 -0.46
CA THR A 177 13.92 15.19 0.99
C THR A 177 13.31 13.92 1.56
N VAL A 178 13.80 13.49 2.72
CA VAL A 178 13.26 12.35 3.45
C VAL A 178 12.97 12.71 4.90
N THR A 179 11.91 12.11 5.45
CA THR A 179 11.51 12.30 6.85
C THR A 179 11.40 10.93 7.51
N ALA A 180 12.06 10.73 8.65
CA ALA A 180 11.96 9.48 9.40
C ALA A 180 10.53 9.25 9.91
N ILE A 181 10.06 8.00 9.84
CA ILE A 181 8.70 7.61 10.26
C ILE A 181 8.73 6.81 11.56
N ASP A 182 9.79 6.03 11.80
CA ASP A 182 9.92 5.15 12.95
C ASP A 182 11.21 5.36 13.74
N ASP A 183 11.27 4.73 14.92
CA ASP A 183 12.41 4.83 15.83
C ASP A 183 13.72 4.36 15.19
N HIS A 184 13.69 3.30 14.36
CA HIS A 184 14.88 2.79 13.70
C HIS A 184 15.44 3.76 12.65
N ALA A 185 14.55 4.43 11.91
CA ALA A 185 14.90 5.49 10.98
C ALA A 185 15.50 6.70 11.70
N ILE A 186 14.89 7.13 12.82
CA ILE A 186 15.41 8.22 13.65
C ILE A 186 16.81 7.84 14.19
N ASP A 187 16.94 6.65 14.76
CA ASP A 187 18.19 6.14 15.32
C ASP A 187 19.30 6.06 14.26
N LEU A 188 18.99 5.72 13.00
CA LEU A 188 19.98 5.67 11.92
C LEU A 188 20.43 7.06 11.45
N LEU A 189 19.59 8.09 11.60
CA LEU A 189 19.93 9.48 11.28
C LEU A 189 20.83 10.14 12.33
N ASP A 190 20.94 9.55 13.52
CA ASP A 190 21.91 9.93 14.56
C ASP A 190 23.09 8.94 14.61
N PRO A 191 24.25 9.29 14.04
CA PRO A 191 25.42 8.43 14.05
C PRO A 191 26.01 8.22 15.45
N SER A 192 25.74 9.11 16.41
CA SER A 192 26.24 9.02 17.78
C SER A 192 25.06 8.97 18.75
N PRO A 193 24.30 7.86 18.79
CA PRO A 193 23.07 7.81 19.57
C PRO A 193 23.40 8.06 21.04
N SER A 194 22.85 9.15 21.57
CA SER A 194 22.96 9.51 22.99
C SER A 194 22.36 8.44 23.92
N ARG A 195 21.50 7.56 23.36
CA ARG A 195 20.91 6.41 24.03
C ARG A 195 21.64 5.12 23.62
N PRO A 196 22.08 4.27 24.57
CA PRO A 196 22.62 2.97 24.23
C PRO A 196 21.55 2.13 23.53
N LEU A 197 21.94 1.44 22.44
CA LEU A 197 21.07 0.50 21.74
C LEU A 197 20.52 -0.53 22.74
N ARG A 198 19.22 -0.82 22.67
CA ARG A 198 18.61 -1.81 23.57
C ARG A 198 19.28 -3.15 23.34
N THR A 199 19.99 -3.65 24.35
CA THR A 199 20.55 -4.99 24.31
C THR A 199 19.50 -5.99 24.78
N VAL A 200 19.38 -7.11 24.06
CA VAL A 200 18.59 -8.24 24.55
C VAL A 200 19.40 -8.86 25.67
N ARG A 201 18.85 -8.88 26.89
CA ARG A 201 19.50 -9.56 28.02
C ARG A 201 19.49 -11.06 27.72
N PRO A 202 20.61 -11.78 27.90
CA PRO A 202 20.61 -13.22 27.71
C PRO A 202 19.53 -13.85 28.61
N VAL A 203 18.70 -14.72 28.02
CA VAL A 203 17.72 -15.50 28.77
C VAL A 203 18.51 -16.43 29.69
N THR A 204 18.41 -16.20 30.99
CA THR A 204 19.05 -17.08 31.98
C THR A 204 18.31 -18.43 32.01
N GLU A 205 18.98 -19.50 32.41
CA GLU A 205 18.34 -20.80 32.60
C GLU A 205 17.11 -20.70 33.52
N LEU A 206 17.16 -19.83 34.53
CA LEU A 206 16.05 -19.54 35.43
C LEU A 206 14.86 -18.90 34.70
N ALA A 207 15.12 -17.93 33.81
CA ALA A 207 14.07 -17.30 33.01
C ALA A 207 13.46 -18.28 32.00
N ARG A 208 14.28 -19.19 31.45
CA ARG A 208 13.81 -20.26 30.58
C ARG A 208 12.93 -21.27 31.32
N GLN A 209 13.35 -21.70 32.51
CA GLN A 209 12.57 -22.58 33.39
C GLN A 209 11.24 -21.90 33.81
N ALA A 210 11.26 -20.61 34.14
CA ALA A 210 10.04 -19.86 34.48
C ALA A 210 9.04 -19.81 33.30
N LEU A 211 9.52 -19.54 32.08
CA LEU A 211 8.67 -19.56 30.87
C LEU A 211 8.12 -20.95 30.55
N GLU A 212 8.92 -22.00 30.77
CA GLU A 212 8.50 -23.41 30.59
C GLU A 212 7.46 -23.81 31.64
N LEU A 213 7.57 -23.33 32.88
CA LEU A 213 6.57 -23.54 33.94
C LEU A 213 5.25 -22.81 33.65
N GLU A 214 5.28 -21.55 33.20
CA GLU A 214 4.07 -20.81 32.78
C GLU A 214 3.36 -21.47 31.59
N HIS A 215 4.11 -21.99 30.62
CA HIS A 215 3.52 -22.72 29.48
C HIS A 215 2.89 -24.05 29.90
N THR A 216 3.36 -24.65 30.99
CA THR A 216 2.80 -25.91 31.52
C THR A 216 1.52 -25.65 32.33
N ASP A 217 1.43 -24.51 33.00
CA ASP A 217 0.29 -24.13 33.85
C ASP A 217 -0.96 -23.75 33.04
N LEU A 218 -0.79 -23.22 31.82
CA LEU A 218 -1.91 -22.91 30.92
C LEU A 218 -2.60 -24.15 30.31
N GLY A 219 -2.09 -25.36 30.58
CA GLY A 219 -2.65 -26.62 30.10
C GLY A 219 -3.46 -27.42 31.14
N GLN A 220 -3.54 -26.96 32.39
CA GLN A 220 -4.25 -27.68 33.46
C GLN A 220 -5.09 -26.74 34.31
N HIS A 221 -6.29 -26.41 33.82
CA HIS A 221 -7.41 -26.09 34.70
C HIS A 221 -8.21 -27.39 34.96
N PRO A 222 -8.02 -28.10 36.08
CA PRO A 222 -9.14 -28.73 36.72
C PRO A 222 -10.04 -27.62 37.29
N ALA A 223 -11.31 -27.68 36.92
CA ALA A 223 -12.37 -27.05 37.69
C ALA A 223 -12.30 -27.51 39.16
N ASP A 224 -12.84 -26.67 40.05
CA ASP A 224 -12.97 -26.86 41.50
C ASP A 224 -11.72 -26.65 42.35
N HIS A 225 -11.51 -25.39 42.74
CA HIS A 225 -11.37 -25.07 44.16
C HIS A 225 -12.10 -23.75 44.47
N ALA A 226 -13.27 -23.90 45.08
CA ALA A 226 -14.01 -22.82 45.70
C ALA A 226 -13.13 -22.14 46.75
N VAL A 227 -12.85 -20.85 46.54
CA VAL A 227 -12.27 -19.95 47.54
C VAL A 227 -13.29 -19.81 48.67
N PRO A 228 -12.95 -20.05 49.94
CA PRO A 228 -13.80 -19.61 51.04
C PRO A 228 -13.79 -18.09 51.03
N ALA A 229 -14.98 -17.50 50.89
CA ALA A 229 -15.19 -16.06 51.02
C ALA A 229 -14.71 -15.61 52.41
N ALA A 230 -13.58 -14.88 52.44
CA ALA A 230 -13.20 -14.08 53.58
C ALA A 230 -14.06 -12.82 53.58
N GLU A 231 -14.88 -12.66 54.61
CA GLU A 231 -15.69 -11.47 54.85
C GLU A 231 -14.79 -10.20 54.91
N PRO A 232 -15.20 -9.09 54.26
CA PRO A 232 -14.49 -7.83 54.39
C PRO A 232 -14.72 -7.25 55.79
N GLN A 233 -13.66 -7.23 56.59
CA GLN A 233 -13.63 -6.48 57.84
C GLN A 233 -13.68 -4.98 57.55
N VAL A 234 -14.75 -4.35 58.04
CA VAL A 234 -14.96 -2.90 58.08
C VAL A 234 -13.91 -2.28 59.00
N ALA A 235 -13.02 -1.45 58.45
CA ALA A 235 -12.16 -0.56 59.22
C ALA A 235 -12.80 0.84 59.26
N GLU A 236 -13.15 1.29 60.47
CA GLU A 236 -13.59 2.66 60.74
C GLU A 236 -12.44 3.69 60.56
N PRO A 237 -12.78 4.96 60.27
CA PRO A 237 -11.86 5.96 59.75
C PRO A 237 -11.10 6.68 60.86
N SER A 238 -9.85 7.08 60.57
CA SER A 238 -9.03 7.96 61.43
C SER A 238 -8.69 9.26 60.67
N PRO A 239 -8.51 10.41 61.37
CA PRO A 239 -9.08 11.68 60.95
C PRO A 239 -8.20 12.57 60.05
N GLU A 240 -8.89 13.43 59.32
CA GLU A 240 -8.42 14.51 58.45
C GLU A 240 -7.60 15.59 59.18
N PRO A 241 -6.46 16.06 58.63
CA PRO A 241 -5.86 17.35 59.00
C PRO A 241 -6.50 18.52 58.24
N PRO A 242 -6.49 19.75 58.80
CA PRO A 242 -7.45 20.79 58.45
C PRO A 242 -7.14 21.56 57.17
N ALA A 243 -8.24 22.05 56.58
CA ALA A 243 -8.34 22.90 55.41
C ALA A 243 -7.42 24.13 55.44
N ALA A 244 -6.57 24.24 54.42
CA ALA A 244 -6.00 25.50 53.99
C ALA A 244 -6.95 26.18 52.99
N LYS A 245 -7.43 27.37 53.38
CA LYS A 245 -8.26 28.28 52.58
C LYS A 245 -7.66 28.50 51.20
N GLN A 246 -8.39 28.12 50.16
CA GLN A 246 -8.20 28.65 48.81
C GLN A 246 -8.97 29.97 48.73
N GLU A 247 -8.25 31.06 48.53
CA GLU A 247 -8.80 32.37 48.20
C GLU A 247 -9.36 32.35 46.78
N GLN A 248 -10.63 32.71 46.68
CA GLN A 248 -11.42 32.79 45.47
C GLN A 248 -11.35 34.24 44.95
N PRO A 249 -10.90 34.53 43.72
CA PRO A 249 -11.14 35.82 43.09
C PRO A 249 -12.57 35.86 42.50
N PRO A 250 -13.28 36.99 42.57
CA PRO A 250 -14.68 37.10 42.20
C PRO A 250 -14.88 37.26 40.69
N ALA A 251 -15.97 36.67 40.18
CA ALA A 251 -16.68 37.18 39.00
C ALA A 251 -17.72 38.22 39.49
N PRO A 252 -17.96 39.30 38.73
CA PRO A 252 -19.01 39.28 37.70
C PRO A 252 -18.52 39.99 36.41
N GLU A 253 -19.16 39.98 35.26
CA GLU A 253 -20.57 40.28 35.02
C GLU A 253 -20.91 39.93 33.56
N ILE A 254 -22.13 39.42 33.36
CA ILE A 254 -22.70 39.08 32.06
C ILE A 254 -23.24 40.36 31.44
N THR A 255 -22.75 40.72 30.26
CA THR A 255 -23.42 41.64 29.33
C THR A 255 -23.32 41.08 27.92
N ASP A 256 -24.42 40.54 27.46
CA ASP A 256 -24.85 40.49 26.06
C ASP A 256 -26.34 40.84 26.11
N PRO A 257 -26.88 41.70 25.22
CA PRO A 257 -26.87 41.41 23.79
C PRO A 257 -26.75 42.63 22.86
N GLU A 258 -26.25 42.46 21.63
CA GLU A 258 -26.99 42.88 20.41
C GLU A 258 -26.32 42.28 19.14
N PRO A 259 -27.08 41.71 18.19
CA PRO A 259 -26.52 41.01 17.03
C PRO A 259 -26.29 41.96 15.84
N GLU A 260 -25.05 42.11 15.38
CA GLU A 260 -24.76 42.73 14.10
C GLU A 260 -24.99 41.75 12.94
N GLN A 261 -25.99 42.09 12.13
CA GLN A 261 -26.38 41.43 10.88
C GLN A 261 -25.30 41.58 9.80
N PRO A 262 -25.08 40.56 8.95
CA PRO A 262 -24.32 40.71 7.71
C PRO A 262 -25.18 41.40 6.64
N PRO A 263 -24.69 42.45 5.93
CA PRO A 263 -25.38 42.96 4.75
C PRO A 263 -25.01 42.14 3.50
N ALA A 264 -26.01 41.51 2.90
CA ALA A 264 -26.15 41.27 1.47
C ALA A 264 -27.60 41.66 1.12
N PRO A 265 -28.01 42.02 -0.12
CA PRO A 265 -27.33 41.78 -1.40
C PRO A 265 -27.36 42.97 -2.39
N ALA A 266 -26.39 43.05 -3.31
CA ALA A 266 -26.57 43.77 -4.56
C ALA A 266 -26.82 42.77 -5.69
N ALA A 267 -28.04 42.80 -6.19
CA ALA A 267 -28.53 42.08 -7.35
C ALA A 267 -27.82 42.53 -8.63
N GLN A 268 -27.48 41.57 -9.50
CA GLN A 268 -27.88 41.58 -10.92
C GLN A 268 -27.37 40.31 -11.62
N ALA A 269 -28.27 39.34 -11.75
CA ALA A 269 -28.32 38.48 -12.92
C ALA A 269 -29.59 38.89 -13.69
N PRO A 270 -29.55 39.01 -15.02
CA PRO A 270 -30.71 38.72 -15.84
C PRO A 270 -30.62 37.28 -16.35
N GLN A 271 -31.73 36.58 -16.15
CA GLN A 271 -32.06 35.25 -16.65
C GLN A 271 -32.25 35.22 -18.18
N PRO A 272 -32.37 34.02 -18.76
CA PRO A 272 -32.14 33.75 -20.18
C PRO A 272 -33.37 34.03 -21.04
N GLU A 273 -33.18 34.58 -22.23
CA GLU A 273 -34.19 34.58 -23.28
C GLU A 273 -33.92 33.45 -24.29
N GLN A 274 -34.93 32.60 -24.41
CA GLN A 274 -35.08 31.60 -25.46
C GLN A 274 -35.35 32.30 -26.78
N HIS A 275 -34.50 32.08 -27.79
CA HIS A 275 -34.94 32.15 -29.18
C HIS A 275 -34.53 30.88 -29.94
N SER A 276 -35.59 30.22 -30.39
CA SER A 276 -35.64 29.06 -31.25
C SER A 276 -35.26 29.35 -32.71
N ARG A 277 -34.75 28.31 -33.40
CA ARG A 277 -34.61 28.11 -34.86
C ARG A 277 -33.43 28.90 -35.47
N LYS A 278 -32.53 28.32 -36.27
CA LYS A 278 -32.72 27.40 -37.40
C LYS A 278 -31.38 26.67 -37.68
N ALA A 279 -31.47 25.46 -38.22
CA ALA A 279 -30.35 24.70 -38.74
C ALA A 279 -29.72 25.35 -39.98
N GLU A 280 -28.39 25.42 -40.04
CA GLU A 280 -27.64 25.53 -41.29
C GLU A 280 -26.20 25.01 -41.16
N ALA A 281 -25.67 24.51 -42.29
CA ALA A 281 -24.58 23.55 -42.50
C ALA A 281 -23.15 23.98 -42.08
N PRO A 282 -22.18 23.05 -41.96
CA PRO A 282 -20.85 23.35 -41.43
C PRO A 282 -19.93 24.01 -42.49
N PRO A 283 -19.12 25.02 -42.13
CA PRO A 283 -18.11 25.55 -43.03
C PRO A 283 -16.83 24.68 -43.04
N ARG A 284 -16.18 24.73 -44.21
CA ARG A 284 -15.08 23.89 -44.67
C ARG A 284 -13.79 24.04 -43.85
N ARG A 285 -13.10 22.91 -43.63
CA ARG A 285 -11.77 22.79 -43.01
C ARG A 285 -10.72 23.65 -43.73
N GLY A 286 -10.22 24.67 -43.05
CA GLY A 286 -8.92 25.28 -43.34
C GLY A 286 -7.78 24.39 -42.84
N LYS A 287 -6.82 24.08 -43.71
CA LYS A 287 -5.55 23.40 -43.35
C LYS A 287 -4.80 24.26 -42.33
N LYS A 288 -4.65 23.75 -41.11
CA LYS A 288 -3.75 24.31 -40.10
C LYS A 288 -2.35 23.71 -40.31
N ASN A 289 -1.35 24.58 -40.46
CA ASN A 289 0.07 24.22 -40.44
C ASN A 289 0.38 23.50 -39.12
N HIS A 290 0.89 22.27 -39.21
CA HIS A 290 1.49 21.61 -38.05
C HIS A 290 2.88 22.21 -37.81
N PRO A 291 3.28 22.45 -36.55
CA PRO A 291 4.66 22.81 -36.24
C PRO A 291 5.60 21.67 -36.65
N ILE A 292 6.62 21.99 -37.44
CA ILE A 292 7.64 21.04 -37.90
C ILE A 292 8.51 20.70 -36.70
N VAL A 293 8.30 19.52 -36.13
CA VAL A 293 9.22 18.95 -35.15
C VAL A 293 10.38 18.34 -35.95
N PRO A 294 11.65 18.68 -35.63
CA PRO A 294 12.79 18.12 -36.33
C PRO A 294 12.81 16.60 -36.21
N SER A 295 13.30 15.95 -37.26
CA SER A 295 13.41 14.50 -37.28
C SER A 295 14.48 14.05 -36.27
N TRP A 296 14.39 12.80 -35.83
CA TRP A 296 15.32 12.24 -34.84
C TRP A 296 16.77 12.19 -35.36
N GLU A 297 16.97 12.17 -36.67
CA GLU A 297 18.28 12.28 -37.32
C GLU A 297 18.89 13.69 -37.21
N ASP A 298 18.07 14.75 -37.22
CA ASP A 298 18.56 16.14 -37.09
C ASP A 298 19.18 16.40 -35.70
N VAL A 299 18.68 15.70 -34.67
CA VAL A 299 19.17 15.83 -33.28
C VAL A 299 20.49 15.07 -33.07
N LEU A 300 20.67 13.95 -33.75
CA LEU A 300 21.89 13.14 -33.62
C LEU A 300 23.04 13.60 -34.51
N LEU A 301 22.73 14.14 -35.69
CA LEU A 301 23.75 14.47 -36.68
C LEU A 301 24.06 15.97 -36.77
N GLY A 302 23.28 16.83 -36.10
CA GLY A 302 23.61 18.26 -35.94
C GLY A 302 23.63 19.08 -37.23
N VAL A 303 23.12 18.56 -38.34
CA VAL A 303 23.06 19.26 -39.63
C VAL A 303 21.60 19.55 -39.96
N ARG A 304 21.23 20.84 -40.01
CA ARG A 304 19.87 21.26 -40.40
C ARG A 304 19.68 21.03 -41.90
N SER A 305 18.78 20.13 -42.28
CA SER A 305 18.31 20.03 -43.66
C SER A 305 17.54 21.30 -44.04
N GLN A 306 18.05 22.10 -44.99
CA GLN A 306 17.29 23.20 -45.58
C GLN A 306 16.26 22.63 -46.56
N ARG A 307 14.98 22.89 -46.29
CA ARG A 307 13.92 22.84 -47.30
C ARG A 307 13.00 24.04 -47.14
#